data_AF-A0A4U5MMB7-F1
#
_entry.id   AF-A0A4U5MMB7-F1
#
_cell.length_a   1.000
_cell.length_b   1.000
_cell.length_c   1.000
_cell.angle_alpha   90.00
_cell.angle_beta   90.00
_cell.angle_gamma   90.00
#
_symmetry.space_group_name_H-M   'P 1'
#
loop_
_entity.id
_entity.type
_entity.pdbx_description
1 polymer ?
#
loop_
_entity_poly.entity_id
_entity_poly.type
_entity_poly.pdbx_seq_one_letter_code
_entity_poly.pdbx_strand_id
1 'polypeptide(L)'
;MFSFSPLLLFVFLGIALGQDPPMPCGPRGQCPPDTTCENNFCILKVLPPNENPNESSIGDACGPAQPCSPPFSCINEKCNVQPDGTDVPGGDDTDFGPQCDPNNPNDGICNANEKCIVAQGETVAKCVASNDANVPAITPGPNPNPNPGQGTSQCAHDLDCGAGFRCSLTQGKCVSKGTPIRPVIPVDQWNNRRSGECVDKHAPGRASDCPQRKYLCEDRLYYDLMTVQCPYTFLAVMITTMEM
;
A
#
# COMPACT_ATOMS: atom_id res chain seq x y z
N MET A 1 -33.19 -37.74 -54.53
CA MET A 1 -32.74 -36.35 -54.31
C MET A 1 -33.49 -35.80 -53.11
N PHE A 2 -32.91 -35.90 -51.92
CA PHE A 2 -33.49 -35.32 -50.70
C PHE A 2 -32.84 -33.97 -50.44
N SER A 3 -33.64 -32.91 -50.52
CA SER A 3 -33.23 -31.54 -50.27
C SER A 3 -33.20 -31.32 -48.76
N PHE A 4 -32.00 -31.33 -48.17
CA PHE A 4 -31.81 -31.03 -46.74
C PHE A 4 -31.62 -29.52 -46.55
N SER A 5 -32.58 -28.90 -45.86
CA SER A 5 -32.52 -27.48 -45.49
C SER A 5 -31.31 -27.18 -44.59
N PRO A 6 -30.51 -26.15 -44.89
CA PRO A 6 -29.29 -25.79 -44.14
C PRO A 6 -29.57 -25.34 -42.68
N LEU A 7 -30.82 -25.03 -42.35
CA LEU A 7 -31.23 -24.65 -40.99
C LEU A 7 -31.18 -25.80 -39.97
N LEU A 8 -31.29 -27.07 -40.41
CA LEU A 8 -31.23 -28.22 -39.50
C LEU A 8 -29.80 -28.58 -39.08
N LEU A 9 -28.78 -28.20 -39.87
CA LEU A 9 -27.39 -28.52 -39.54
C LEU A 9 -26.86 -27.69 -38.36
N PHE A 10 -27.36 -26.47 -38.18
CA PHE A 10 -26.94 -25.59 -37.09
C PHE A 10 -27.49 -26.00 -35.72
N VAL A 11 -28.66 -26.63 -35.67
CA VAL A 11 -29.25 -27.09 -34.40
C VAL A 11 -28.49 -28.29 -33.84
N PHE A 12 -27.95 -29.17 -34.70
CA PHE A 12 -27.20 -30.35 -34.25
C PHE A 12 -25.75 -30.06 -33.86
N LEU A 13 -25.12 -29.01 -34.41
CA LEU A 13 -23.73 -28.68 -34.08
C LEU A 13 -23.57 -27.95 -32.74
N GLY A 14 -24.62 -27.31 -32.22
CA GLY A 14 -24.60 -26.63 -30.92
C GLY A 14 -24.66 -27.55 -29.69
N ILE A 15 -25.12 -28.80 -29.86
CA ILE A 15 -25.29 -29.74 -28.73
C ILE A 15 -23.94 -30.34 -28.29
N ALA A 16 -22.89 -30.25 -29.11
CA ALA A 16 -21.60 -30.88 -28.84
C ALA A 16 -20.67 -30.10 -27.87
N LEU A 17 -20.98 -28.84 -27.54
CA LEU A 17 -20.11 -28.00 -26.68
C LEU A 17 -20.56 -27.87 -25.22
N GLY A 18 -21.64 -28.55 -24.80
CA GLY A 18 -22.04 -28.58 -23.38
C GLY A 18 -22.32 -27.22 -22.74
N GLN A 19 -22.57 -26.17 -23.55
CA GLN A 19 -22.95 -24.86 -23.06
C GLN A 19 -24.46 -24.89 -22.80
N ASP A 20 -24.83 -24.97 -21.52
CA ASP A 20 -26.22 -24.84 -21.11
C ASP A 20 -26.79 -23.51 -21.63
N PRO A 21 -28.00 -23.50 -22.19
CA PRO A 21 -28.61 -22.27 -22.71
C PRO A 21 -28.76 -21.24 -21.57
N PRO A 22 -28.51 -19.95 -21.83
CA PRO A 22 -28.57 -18.90 -20.81
C PRO A 22 -29.98 -18.81 -20.21
N MET A 23 -30.05 -18.84 -18.88
CA MET A 23 -31.32 -18.78 -18.15
C MET A 23 -31.88 -17.34 -18.15
N PRO A 24 -33.18 -17.16 -18.46
CA PRO A 24 -33.82 -15.85 -18.38
C PRO A 24 -33.99 -15.41 -16.93
N CYS A 25 -33.95 -14.10 -16.68
CA CYS A 25 -34.17 -13.57 -15.34
C CYS A 25 -35.62 -13.78 -14.87
N GLY A 26 -35.82 -14.03 -13.57
CA GLY A 26 -37.15 -14.11 -12.98
C GLY A 26 -37.91 -12.76 -13.01
N PRO A 27 -39.21 -12.73 -12.68
CA PRO A 27 -40.10 -11.55 -12.77
C PRO A 27 -39.72 -10.34 -11.89
N ARG A 28 -38.54 -10.37 -11.25
CA ARG A 28 -37.95 -9.27 -10.46
C ARG A 28 -36.42 -9.17 -10.64
N GLY A 29 -35.87 -9.68 -11.74
CA GLY A 29 -34.41 -9.75 -11.92
C GLY A 29 -33.72 -10.75 -10.97
N GLN A 30 -34.49 -11.71 -10.42
CA GLN A 30 -33.95 -12.72 -9.52
C GLN A 30 -33.20 -13.77 -10.34
N CYS A 31 -31.94 -13.98 -9.97
CA CYS A 31 -31.07 -15.02 -10.49
C CYS A 31 -30.53 -15.86 -9.32
N PRO A 32 -30.02 -17.08 -9.57
CA PRO A 32 -29.31 -17.88 -8.58
C PRO A 32 -28.16 -17.10 -7.91
N PRO A 33 -27.71 -17.50 -6.70
CA PRO A 33 -26.50 -16.93 -6.10
C PRO A 33 -25.33 -16.99 -7.10
N ASP A 34 -24.45 -15.98 -7.05
CA ASP A 34 -23.27 -15.79 -7.92
C ASP A 34 -23.50 -15.34 -9.37
N THR A 35 -24.73 -14.96 -9.72
CA THR A 35 -25.06 -14.40 -11.04
C THR A 35 -25.72 -13.03 -10.94
N THR A 36 -25.57 -12.20 -11.98
CA THR A 36 -26.21 -10.89 -12.12
C THR A 36 -27.11 -10.87 -13.34
N CYS A 37 -28.27 -10.22 -13.24
CA CYS A 37 -29.18 -10.07 -14.37
C CYS A 37 -28.70 -8.93 -15.27
N GLU A 38 -28.25 -9.26 -16.48
CA GLU A 38 -27.86 -8.30 -17.50
C GLU A 38 -28.60 -8.62 -18.81
N ASN A 39 -29.24 -7.62 -19.43
CA ASN A 39 -30.01 -7.78 -20.66
C ASN A 39 -31.07 -8.91 -20.62
N ASN A 40 -31.78 -9.07 -19.49
CA ASN A 40 -32.76 -10.14 -19.25
C ASN A 40 -32.20 -11.57 -19.12
N PHE A 41 -30.88 -11.75 -19.03
CA PHE A 41 -30.23 -13.04 -18.80
C PHE A 41 -29.38 -13.02 -17.53
N CYS A 42 -29.34 -14.15 -16.82
CA CYS A 42 -28.46 -14.33 -15.68
C CYS A 42 -27.05 -14.69 -16.16
N ILE A 43 -26.08 -13.80 -15.91
CA ILE A 43 -24.66 -14.00 -16.26
C ILE A 43 -23.84 -14.21 -14.98
N LEU A 44 -22.78 -15.02 -15.07
CA LEU A 44 -21.84 -15.22 -13.96
C LEU A 44 -21.14 -13.91 -13.61
N LYS A 45 -21.17 -13.55 -12.33
CA LYS A 45 -20.45 -12.38 -11.84
C LYS A 45 -18.96 -12.73 -11.83
N VAL A 46 -18.25 -12.33 -12.89
CA VAL A 46 -16.78 -12.42 -12.92
C VAL A 46 -16.26 -11.39 -11.92
N LEU A 47 -16.11 -11.80 -10.66
CA LEU A 47 -15.39 -11.01 -9.67
C LEU A 47 -13.93 -10.91 -10.15
N PRO A 48 -13.30 -9.72 -10.08
CA PRO A 48 -11.88 -9.60 -10.39
C PRO A 48 -11.10 -10.61 -9.54
N PRO A 49 -10.05 -11.25 -10.09
CA PRO A 49 -9.36 -12.35 -9.42
C PRO A 49 -8.44 -11.81 -8.32
N ASN A 50 -8.96 -11.18 -7.26
CA ASN A 50 -8.29 -11.07 -5.96
C ASN A 50 -9.16 -10.50 -4.82
N GLU A 51 -10.43 -10.89 -4.70
CA GLU A 51 -11.16 -10.66 -3.44
C GLU A 51 -11.64 -12.01 -2.93
N ASN A 52 -10.78 -12.68 -2.18
CA ASN A 52 -11.21 -13.72 -1.27
C ASN A 52 -12.05 -13.02 -0.19
N PRO A 53 -13.36 -13.26 -0.06
CA PRO A 53 -14.24 -12.50 0.84
C PRO A 53 -13.91 -12.67 2.34
N ASN A 54 -12.84 -13.39 2.68
CA ASN A 54 -12.41 -13.73 4.03
C ASN A 54 -10.99 -13.26 4.37
N GLU A 55 -10.33 -12.45 3.54
CA GLU A 55 -9.03 -11.87 3.88
C GLU A 55 -9.19 -10.42 4.35
N SER A 56 -9.44 -10.24 5.64
CA SER A 56 -9.36 -8.92 6.26
C SER A 56 -7.90 -8.44 6.26
N SER A 57 -7.68 -7.28 5.68
CA SER A 57 -6.41 -6.57 5.60
C SER A 57 -6.23 -5.61 6.80
N ILE A 58 -5.00 -5.14 7.00
CA ILE A 58 -4.70 -4.10 8.00
C ILE A 58 -5.58 -2.87 7.76
N GLY A 59 -6.31 -2.45 8.79
CA GLY A 59 -7.17 -1.27 8.76
C GLY A 59 -8.64 -1.54 8.43
N ASP A 60 -9.01 -2.78 8.09
CA ASP A 60 -10.41 -3.18 7.90
C ASP A 60 -11.19 -3.10 9.21
N ALA A 61 -12.48 -2.81 9.10
CA ALA A 61 -13.38 -2.77 10.25
C ALA A 61 -13.58 -4.19 10.81
N CYS A 62 -13.50 -4.33 12.12
CA CYS A 62 -13.69 -5.60 12.81
C CYS A 62 -14.73 -5.49 13.92
N GLY A 63 -15.41 -6.59 14.18
CA GLY A 63 -16.48 -6.66 15.18
C GLY A 63 -16.86 -8.11 15.51
N PRO A 64 -17.86 -8.32 16.39
CA PRO A 64 -18.26 -9.67 16.83
C PRO A 64 -18.78 -10.56 15.69
N ALA A 65 -19.23 -9.97 14.58
CA ALA A 65 -19.66 -10.70 13.39
C ALA A 65 -18.56 -10.94 12.34
N GLN A 66 -17.42 -10.24 12.45
CA GLN A 66 -16.34 -10.28 11.46
C GLN A 66 -14.97 -10.17 12.18
N PRO A 67 -14.40 -11.31 12.59
CA PRO A 67 -13.07 -11.32 13.19
C PRO A 67 -11.99 -11.07 12.12
N CYS A 68 -10.89 -10.46 12.54
CA CYS A 68 -9.71 -10.31 11.68
C CYS A 68 -9.08 -11.67 11.39
N SER A 69 -8.56 -11.86 10.19
CA SER A 69 -7.76 -13.03 9.87
C SER A 69 -6.41 -12.98 10.60
N PRO A 70 -5.89 -14.10 11.16
CA PRO A 70 -4.55 -14.14 11.75
C PRO A 70 -3.50 -13.66 10.72
N PRO A 71 -2.48 -12.87 11.11
CA PRO A 71 -2.02 -12.55 12.46
C PRO A 71 -2.60 -11.23 13.06
N PHE A 72 -3.72 -10.73 12.55
CA PHE A 72 -4.25 -9.43 12.95
C PHE A 72 -5.20 -9.54 14.16
N SER A 73 -5.11 -8.55 15.06
CA SER A 73 -5.98 -8.40 16.23
C SER A 73 -6.94 -7.24 16.04
N CYS A 74 -8.18 -7.37 16.52
CA CYS A 74 -9.16 -6.29 16.47
C CYS A 74 -8.89 -5.30 17.61
N ILE A 75 -8.40 -4.10 17.29
CA ILE A 75 -8.12 -3.03 18.25
C ILE A 75 -8.86 -1.78 17.78
N ASN A 76 -9.72 -1.22 18.64
CA ASN A 76 -10.55 -0.04 18.32
C ASN A 76 -11.35 -0.20 17.02
N GLU A 77 -12.05 -1.33 16.87
CA GLU A 77 -12.87 -1.66 15.69
C GLU A 77 -12.09 -1.76 14.37
N LYS A 78 -10.76 -1.86 14.43
CA LYS A 78 -9.92 -2.08 13.25
C LYS A 78 -8.92 -3.23 13.41
N CYS A 79 -8.66 -3.95 12.32
CA CYS A 79 -7.63 -4.98 12.28
C CYS A 79 -6.23 -4.37 12.29
N ASN A 80 -5.42 -4.72 13.29
CA ASN A 80 -4.06 -4.23 13.44
C ASN A 80 -3.07 -5.39 13.67
N VAL A 81 -1.80 -5.18 13.32
CA VAL A 81 -0.74 -6.19 13.50
C VAL A 81 -0.55 -6.43 15.00
N GLN A 82 -0.64 -7.69 15.42
CA GLN A 82 -0.29 -8.06 16.79
C GLN A 82 1.22 -7.83 16.96
N PRO A 83 1.69 -7.05 17.94
CA PRO A 83 3.12 -6.94 18.20
C PRO A 83 3.62 -8.33 18.57
N ASP A 84 4.50 -8.88 17.73
CA ASP A 84 5.05 -10.22 17.89
C ASP A 84 5.73 -10.32 19.24
N GLY A 85 5.12 -11.10 20.14
CA GLY A 85 5.54 -11.28 21.52
C GLY A 85 6.47 -12.48 21.70
N THR A 86 7.20 -12.91 20.67
CA THR A 86 8.06 -14.09 20.78
C THR A 86 9.42 -13.93 20.12
N ASP A 87 10.38 -13.44 20.90
CA ASP A 87 11.77 -13.90 20.89
C ASP A 87 12.35 -13.76 22.31
N VAL A 88 12.06 -14.76 23.17
CA VAL A 88 12.83 -15.01 24.39
C VAL A 88 13.36 -16.44 24.33
N PRO A 89 14.64 -16.65 23.96
CA PRO A 89 15.35 -17.84 24.41
C PRO A 89 15.78 -17.61 25.86
N GLY A 90 15.37 -18.54 26.73
CA GLY A 90 15.62 -18.50 28.16
C GLY A 90 17.08 -18.22 28.53
N GLY A 91 17.24 -17.24 29.41
CA GLY A 91 18.44 -16.99 30.20
C GLY A 91 17.99 -16.52 31.57
N ASP A 92 18.09 -17.42 32.54
CA ASP A 92 18.01 -17.16 33.98
C ASP A 92 18.98 -16.02 34.36
N ASP A 93 18.61 -15.26 35.39
CA ASP A 93 19.37 -14.14 35.98
C ASP A 93 19.47 -12.85 35.15
N THR A 94 18.55 -11.89 35.38
CA THR A 94 18.94 -10.55 35.85
C THR A 94 17.75 -9.71 36.30
N ASP A 95 17.86 -9.30 37.55
CA ASP A 95 17.08 -8.31 38.30
C ASP A 95 17.25 -6.89 37.72
N PHE A 96 16.92 -6.70 36.44
CA PHE A 96 16.80 -5.38 35.84
C PHE A 96 15.33 -4.99 35.85
N GLY A 97 14.97 -4.10 36.77
CA GLY A 97 13.64 -3.51 36.84
C GLY A 97 13.17 -2.90 35.51
N PRO A 98 11.89 -2.53 35.43
CA PRO A 98 11.25 -2.08 34.19
C PRO A 98 12.05 -0.96 33.52
N GLN A 99 12.48 -1.22 32.29
CA GLN A 99 13.15 -0.23 31.43
C GLN A 99 12.08 0.61 30.75
N CYS A 100 12.13 1.92 30.96
CA CYS A 100 11.20 2.88 30.36
C CYS A 100 11.82 3.49 29.08
N ASP A 101 11.01 4.00 28.16
CA ASP A 101 11.52 4.70 26.97
C ASP A 101 11.73 6.19 27.28
N PRO A 102 12.98 6.70 27.22
CA PRO A 102 13.25 8.11 27.50
C PRO A 102 12.59 9.08 26.50
N ASN A 103 12.14 8.60 25.34
CA ASN A 103 11.45 9.40 24.32
C ASN A 103 9.92 9.37 24.46
N ASN A 104 9.36 8.47 25.28
CA ASN A 104 7.93 8.34 25.49
C ASN A 104 7.57 8.45 26.98
N PRO A 105 7.34 9.67 27.51
CA PRO A 105 6.98 9.87 28.92
C PRO A 105 5.62 9.28 29.32
N ASN A 106 4.85 8.72 28.37
CA ASN A 106 3.55 8.10 28.59
C ASN A 106 3.53 6.59 28.26
N ASP A 107 4.69 5.92 28.26
CA ASP A 107 4.76 4.47 28.00
C ASP A 107 3.99 3.61 29.03
N GLY A 108 3.58 4.21 30.16
CA GLY A 108 2.83 3.55 31.23
C GLY A 108 3.69 2.60 32.07
N ILE A 109 5.01 2.64 31.89
CA ILE A 109 5.97 1.75 32.56
C ILE A 109 6.37 2.31 33.93
N CYS A 110 6.51 3.63 34.06
CA CYS A 110 6.78 4.27 35.35
C CYS A 110 5.49 4.62 36.11
N ASN A 111 5.55 4.57 37.45
CA ASN A 111 4.42 5.01 38.27
C ASN A 111 4.21 6.52 38.15
N ALA A 112 3.01 7.01 38.50
CA ALA A 112 2.64 8.44 38.40
C ALA A 112 3.58 9.42 39.14
N ASN A 113 4.43 8.92 40.05
CA ASN A 113 5.36 9.70 40.86
C ASN A 113 6.83 9.50 40.46
N GLU A 114 7.10 8.77 39.38
CA GLU A 114 8.43 8.44 38.88
C GLU A 114 8.69 9.10 37.52
N LYS A 115 9.96 9.28 37.19
CA LYS A 115 10.39 9.83 35.91
C LYS A 115 11.42 8.91 35.26
N CYS A 116 11.26 8.68 33.97
CA CYS A 116 12.23 7.94 33.18
C CYS A 116 13.48 8.80 32.93
N ILE A 117 14.65 8.39 33.42
CA ILE A 117 15.92 9.08 33.17
C ILE A 117 17.02 8.10 32.75
N VAL A 118 17.96 8.58 31.95
CA VAL A 118 19.20 7.87 31.60
C VAL A 118 20.32 8.46 32.46
N ALA A 119 20.90 7.66 33.36
CA ALA A 119 22.05 8.10 34.16
C ALA A 119 23.29 8.30 33.27
N GLN A 120 24.17 9.24 33.62
CA GLN A 120 25.39 9.48 32.85
C GLN A 120 26.27 8.22 32.84
N GLY A 121 26.47 7.64 31.66
CA GLY A 121 27.25 6.41 31.47
C GLY A 121 26.43 5.12 31.41
N GLU A 122 25.11 5.18 31.61
CA GLU A 122 24.21 4.05 31.35
C GLU A 122 23.58 4.17 29.96
N THR A 123 23.41 3.03 29.26
CA THR A 123 22.72 2.97 27.97
C THR A 123 21.22 2.66 28.12
N VAL A 124 20.74 2.52 29.35
CA VAL A 124 19.39 2.06 29.70
C VAL A 124 18.73 3.11 30.58
N ALA A 125 17.48 3.46 30.28
CA ALA A 125 16.70 4.37 31.12
C ALA A 125 15.96 3.61 32.22
N LYS A 126 15.86 4.23 33.41
CA LYS A 126 15.20 3.67 34.59
C LYS A 126 14.19 4.66 35.15
N CYS A 127 13.13 4.14 35.78
CA CYS A 127 12.18 4.95 36.53
C CYS A 127 12.80 5.36 37.87
N VAL A 128 12.83 6.66 38.16
CA VAL A 128 13.43 7.21 39.39
C VAL A 128 12.40 8.12 40.07
N ALA A 129 12.29 8.04 41.38
CA ALA A 129 11.32 8.84 42.14
C ALA A 129 11.58 10.34 41.93
N SER A 130 10.53 11.10 41.64
CA SER A 130 10.61 12.53 41.29
C SER A 130 11.12 13.43 42.45
N ASN A 131 11.39 12.87 43.62
CA ASN A 131 11.74 13.59 44.84
C ASN A 131 13.25 13.66 45.14
N ASP A 132 14.12 13.03 44.32
CA ASP A 132 15.56 13.07 44.56
C ASP A 132 16.16 14.42 44.15
N ALA A 133 16.47 15.24 45.15
CA ALA A 133 17.02 16.59 45.02
C ALA A 133 18.48 16.65 44.49
N ASN A 134 19.01 15.54 43.95
CA ASN A 134 20.40 15.42 43.51
C ASN A 134 20.55 15.12 42.00
N VAL A 135 19.49 15.29 41.22
CA VAL A 135 19.54 15.15 39.76
C VAL A 135 20.16 16.41 39.15
N PRO A 136 21.32 16.32 38.44
CA PRO A 136 21.86 17.47 37.73
C PRO A 136 20.83 17.94 36.70
N ALA A 137 20.51 19.24 36.75
CA ALA A 137 19.59 19.87 35.82
C ALA A 137 20.11 19.70 34.38
N ILE A 138 19.59 18.70 33.68
CA ILE A 138 19.74 18.60 32.24
C ILE A 138 18.94 19.79 31.69
N THR A 139 19.64 20.77 31.11
CA THR A 139 18.99 21.86 30.38
C THR A 139 17.97 21.24 29.42
N PRO A 140 16.68 21.61 29.50
CA PRO A 140 15.70 21.12 28.56
C PRO A 140 16.16 21.50 27.15
N GLY A 141 16.41 20.50 26.30
CA GLY A 141 16.37 20.72 24.86
C GLY A 141 15.02 21.36 24.49
N PRO A 142 14.96 22.16 23.42
CA PRO A 142 13.77 22.95 23.11
C PRO A 142 12.52 22.06 23.07
N ASN A 143 11.61 22.39 23.98
CA ASN A 143 10.29 21.80 24.20
C ASN A 143 9.60 21.38 22.89
N PRO A 144 9.03 20.16 22.78
CA PRO A 144 8.15 19.81 21.68
C PRO A 144 6.91 20.72 21.69
N ASN A 145 6.87 21.66 20.74
CA ASN A 145 5.77 22.59 20.55
C ASN A 145 4.47 21.82 20.25
N PRO A 146 3.36 22.03 20.98
CA PRO A 146 2.11 21.26 20.82
C PRO A 146 1.26 21.64 19.59
N ASN A 147 1.83 22.32 18.58
CA ASN A 147 1.01 22.88 17.49
C ASN A 147 1.33 22.24 16.13
N PRO A 148 0.45 21.40 15.57
CA PRO A 148 0.62 20.79 14.26
C PRO A 148 0.24 21.81 13.18
N GLY A 149 1.18 22.68 12.82
CA GLY A 149 1.01 23.54 11.66
C GLY A 149 1.74 24.86 11.74
N GLN A 150 3.07 24.84 11.67
CA GLN A 150 3.85 25.99 11.19
C GLN A 150 5.28 25.54 10.88
N GLY A 151 5.66 25.57 9.59
CA GLY A 151 6.96 25.14 9.04
C GLY A 151 8.16 26.02 9.44
N THR A 152 8.33 26.25 10.74
CA THR A 152 9.41 27.07 11.31
C THR A 152 10.20 26.37 12.42
N SER A 153 9.81 25.16 12.83
CA SER A 153 10.60 24.38 13.79
C SER A 153 11.91 23.91 13.15
N GLN A 154 13.01 24.16 13.85
CA GLN A 154 14.29 23.55 13.53
C GLN A 154 14.19 22.04 13.74
N CYS A 155 14.78 21.25 12.86
CA CYS A 155 14.78 19.79 12.95
C CYS A 155 16.20 19.24 12.75
N ALA A 156 16.49 18.11 13.38
CA ALA A 156 17.70 17.33 13.15
C ALA A 156 17.37 16.00 12.45
N HIS A 157 16.19 15.43 12.71
CA HIS A 157 15.73 14.16 12.17
C HIS A 157 14.27 14.24 11.71
N ASP A 158 13.85 13.31 10.85
CA ASP A 158 12.48 13.28 10.30
C ASP A 158 11.38 13.05 11.34
N LEU A 159 11.74 12.47 12.49
CA LEU A 159 10.85 12.22 13.63
C LEU A 159 10.50 13.51 14.38
N ASP A 160 11.34 14.55 14.26
CA ASP A 160 11.11 15.88 14.85
C ASP A 160 10.00 16.64 14.11
N CYS A 161 9.64 16.18 12.91
CA CYS A 161 8.63 16.79 12.07
C CYS A 161 7.29 16.05 12.21
N GLY A 162 6.20 16.82 12.35
CA GLY A 162 4.84 16.28 12.40
C GLY A 162 4.47 15.46 11.14
N ALA A 163 3.38 14.70 11.24
CA ALA A 163 2.90 13.84 10.15
C ALA A 163 2.81 14.60 8.81
N GLY A 164 3.39 14.02 7.75
CA GLY A 164 3.42 14.65 6.43
C GLY A 164 4.60 15.61 6.20
N PHE A 165 5.58 15.70 7.10
CA PHE A 165 6.79 16.53 6.94
C PHE A 165 8.06 15.71 7.21
N ARG A 166 9.18 16.08 6.55
CA ARG A 166 10.54 15.52 6.72
C ARG A 166 11.53 16.64 6.98
N CYS A 167 12.66 16.34 7.59
CA CYS A 167 13.67 17.32 7.88
C CYS A 167 14.57 17.58 6.65
N SER A 168 14.65 18.84 6.22
CA SER A 168 15.66 19.26 5.25
C SER A 168 16.99 19.48 5.96
N LEU A 169 17.92 18.52 5.86
CA LEU A 169 19.25 18.63 6.49
C LEU A 169 20.04 19.86 6.04
N THR A 170 19.78 20.39 4.84
CA THR A 170 20.44 21.58 4.31
C THR A 170 19.92 22.87 4.94
N GLN A 171 18.65 22.91 5.33
CA GLN A 171 17.98 24.10 5.86
C GLN A 171 17.67 24.01 7.35
N GLY A 172 17.82 22.81 7.94
CA GLY A 172 17.42 22.50 9.31
C GLY A 172 15.94 22.75 9.55
N LYS A 173 15.07 22.59 8.54
CA LYS A 173 13.63 22.91 8.62
C LYS A 173 12.76 21.76 8.12
N CYS A 174 11.61 21.60 8.73
CA CYS A 174 10.59 20.65 8.28
C CYS A 174 9.99 21.11 6.94
N VAL A 175 10.17 20.31 5.90
CA VAL A 175 9.55 20.47 4.58
C VAL A 175 8.51 19.38 4.39
N SER A 176 7.46 19.61 3.61
CA SER A 176 6.44 18.58 3.36
C SER A 176 7.10 17.30 2.82
N LYS A 177 6.81 16.15 3.43
CA LYS A 177 7.01 14.83 2.82
C LYS A 177 6.16 14.91 1.57
N GLY A 178 6.80 15.18 0.43
CA GLY A 178 6.13 15.14 -0.85
C GLY A 178 5.27 13.90 -0.86
N THR A 179 3.97 14.09 -1.04
CA THR A 179 2.98 13.03 -1.06
C THR A 179 3.56 11.87 -1.87
N PRO A 180 3.42 10.59 -1.46
CA PRO A 180 3.78 9.48 -2.33
C PRO A 180 3.08 9.74 -3.67
N ILE A 181 3.89 10.12 -4.64
CA ILE A 181 3.44 10.50 -5.95
C ILE A 181 2.96 9.20 -6.59
N ARG A 182 1.66 8.91 -6.47
CA ARG A 182 0.93 8.79 -7.73
C ARG A 182 1.19 10.11 -8.42
N PRO A 183 1.93 10.15 -9.53
CA PRO A 183 2.33 11.41 -10.14
C PRO A 183 1.04 12.12 -10.58
N VAL A 184 0.54 13.03 -9.75
CA VAL A 184 -0.37 14.08 -10.18
C VAL A 184 0.53 15.05 -10.92
N ILE A 185 0.86 14.63 -12.14
CA ILE A 185 1.37 15.52 -13.17
C ILE A 185 0.29 16.61 -13.30
N PRO A 186 0.61 17.90 -13.16
CA PRO A 186 -0.31 18.99 -13.48
C PRO A 186 -0.96 18.68 -14.83
N VAL A 187 -2.29 18.81 -14.96
CA VAL A 187 -3.02 18.40 -16.18
C VAL A 187 -2.49 19.16 -17.43
N ASP A 188 -1.92 20.33 -17.19
CA ASP A 188 -1.14 21.19 -18.07
C ASP A 188 0.22 20.59 -18.50
N GLN A 189 0.88 19.79 -17.66
CA GLN A 189 2.05 18.97 -18.03
C GLN A 189 1.66 17.65 -18.73
N TRP A 190 0.41 17.17 -18.64
CA TRP A 190 -0.04 15.98 -19.37
C TRP A 190 -0.23 16.27 -20.87
N ASN A 191 -0.51 17.52 -21.23
CA ASN A 191 -0.52 17.96 -22.63
C ASN A 191 0.89 18.22 -23.17
N ASN A 192 1.85 18.62 -22.33
CA ASN A 192 3.24 18.81 -22.76
C ASN A 192 4.01 17.48 -22.85
N ARG A 193 3.70 16.47 -22.02
CA ARG A 193 4.21 15.08 -22.23
C ARG A 193 3.54 14.33 -23.37
N ARG A 194 2.33 14.74 -23.78
CA ARG A 194 1.68 14.27 -25.01
C ARG A 194 2.08 15.08 -26.24
N SER A 195 2.72 16.23 -26.05
CA SER A 195 3.25 17.10 -27.11
C SER A 195 4.76 16.96 -27.31
N GLY A 196 5.48 16.37 -26.35
CA GLY A 196 6.73 15.69 -26.66
C GLY A 196 6.35 14.47 -27.48
N GLU A 197 6.75 14.43 -28.74
CA GLU A 197 6.60 13.25 -29.58
C GLU A 197 6.99 12.01 -28.76
N CYS A 198 6.01 11.19 -28.39
CA CYS A 198 6.25 9.84 -27.87
C CYS A 198 6.75 9.01 -29.04
N VAL A 199 7.99 9.27 -29.43
CA VAL A 199 8.69 8.58 -30.50
C VAL A 199 9.84 7.80 -29.90
N ASP A 200 10.02 6.60 -30.42
CA ASP A 200 11.14 5.77 -30.05
C ASP A 200 12.44 6.43 -30.51
N LYS A 201 13.42 6.52 -29.60
CA LYS A 201 14.72 7.12 -29.92
C LYS A 201 15.51 6.17 -30.80
N HIS A 202 16.19 6.73 -31.79
CA HIS A 202 17.04 5.96 -32.70
C HIS A 202 18.30 6.74 -33.06
N ALA A 203 19.31 6.04 -33.56
CA ALA A 203 20.50 6.68 -34.12
C ALA A 203 20.13 7.46 -35.39
N PRO A 204 20.74 8.63 -35.66
CA PRO A 204 20.46 9.42 -36.86
C PRO A 204 20.62 8.59 -38.14
N GLY A 205 19.64 8.67 -39.04
CA GLY A 205 19.67 7.95 -40.33
C GLY A 205 19.33 6.45 -40.27
N ARG A 206 18.77 5.97 -39.15
CA ARG A 206 18.28 4.58 -39.00
C ARG A 206 16.89 4.55 -38.40
N ALA A 207 16.14 3.48 -38.65
CA ALA A 207 14.88 3.23 -37.96
C ALA A 207 15.13 2.86 -36.48
N SER A 208 14.11 2.99 -35.63
CA SER A 208 14.21 2.57 -34.23
C SER A 208 14.28 1.04 -34.11
N ASP A 209 15.18 0.57 -33.26
CA ASP A 209 15.32 -0.86 -32.93
C ASP A 209 14.28 -1.32 -31.89
N CYS A 210 13.52 -0.37 -31.33
CA CYS A 210 12.55 -0.60 -30.26
C CYS A 210 11.49 -1.67 -30.59
N PRO A 211 10.90 -1.75 -31.80
CA PRO A 211 9.93 -2.80 -32.13
C PRO A 211 10.52 -4.21 -32.04
N GLN A 212 11.80 -4.38 -32.39
CA GLN A 212 12.49 -5.66 -32.30
C GLN A 212 12.82 -6.06 -30.85
N ARG A 213 12.83 -5.07 -29.94
CA ARG A 213 13.15 -5.23 -28.52
C ARG A 213 11.92 -5.18 -27.62
N LYS A 214 10.71 -5.31 -28.18
CA LYS A 214 9.43 -5.27 -27.43
C LYS A 214 9.41 -6.21 -26.22
N TYR A 215 10.02 -7.39 -26.33
CA TYR A 215 10.09 -8.38 -25.25
C TYR A 215 10.87 -7.89 -24.02
N LEU A 216 11.79 -6.92 -24.18
CA LEU A 216 12.53 -6.32 -23.06
C LEU A 216 11.66 -5.39 -22.21
N CYS A 217 10.46 -5.00 -22.68
CA CYS A 217 9.53 -4.19 -21.90
C CYS A 217 8.97 -4.95 -20.69
N GLU A 218 8.96 -6.28 -20.74
CA GLU A 218 8.49 -7.15 -19.65
C GLU A 218 9.63 -7.54 -18.68
N ASP A 219 10.88 -7.32 -19.08
CA ASP A 219 12.06 -7.61 -18.25
C ASP A 219 12.33 -6.43 -17.29
N ARG A 220 12.25 -6.71 -15.98
CA ARG A 220 12.47 -5.71 -14.92
C ARG A 220 13.86 -5.08 -15.00
N LEU A 221 14.87 -5.78 -15.50
CA LEU A 221 16.23 -5.24 -15.64
C LEU A 221 16.31 -4.14 -16.71
N TYR A 222 15.44 -4.18 -17.72
CA TYR A 222 15.47 -3.26 -18.85
C TYR A 222 14.34 -2.23 -18.82
N TYR A 223 13.49 -2.27 -17.80
CA TYR A 223 12.34 -1.39 -17.64
C TYR A 223 12.71 0.10 -17.72
N ASP A 224 13.71 0.53 -16.94
CA ASP A 224 14.14 1.94 -16.92
C ASP A 224 14.77 2.37 -18.24
N LEU A 225 15.46 1.46 -18.92
CA LEU A 225 16.06 1.73 -20.23
C LEU A 225 14.97 1.89 -21.30
N MET A 226 13.99 0.99 -21.32
CA MET A 226 12.92 0.97 -22.32
C MET A 226 11.98 2.16 -22.15
N THR A 227 11.71 2.62 -20.92
CA THR A 227 10.89 3.82 -20.68
C THR A 227 11.55 5.11 -21.17
N VAL A 228 12.89 5.18 -21.17
CA VAL A 228 13.64 6.36 -21.63
C VAL A 228 13.96 6.33 -23.12
N GLN A 229 14.28 5.15 -23.66
CA GLN A 229 14.71 4.98 -25.06
C GLN A 229 13.55 4.66 -26.00
N CYS A 230 12.55 3.90 -25.52
CA CYS A 230 11.47 3.36 -26.34
C CYS A 230 10.08 3.66 -25.72
N PRO A 231 9.73 4.94 -25.44
CA PRO A 231 8.50 5.27 -24.74
C PRO A 231 7.24 4.86 -25.50
N TYR A 232 7.29 4.84 -26.84
CA TYR A 232 6.14 4.43 -27.67
C TYR A 232 5.94 2.92 -27.61
N THR A 233 7.00 2.15 -27.87
CA THR A 233 6.93 0.69 -27.82
C THR A 233 6.51 0.19 -26.44
N PHE A 234 7.04 0.79 -25.37
CA PHE A 234 6.71 0.41 -23.99
C PHE A 234 5.21 0.60 -23.67
N LEU A 235 4.65 1.77 -24.03
CA LEU A 235 3.23 2.05 -23.84
C LEU A 235 2.35 1.10 -24.66
N ALA A 236 2.75 0.80 -25.90
CA ALA A 236 2.01 -0.13 -26.75
C ALA A 236 1.95 -1.55 -26.14
N VAL A 237 3.02 -2.02 -25.51
CA VAL A 237 3.02 -3.33 -24.82
C VAL A 237 2.01 -3.32 -23.67
N MET A 238 2.12 -2.33 -22.80
CA MET A 238 1.28 -2.20 -21.60
C MET A 238 -0.22 -2.19 -21.93
N ILE A 239 -0.61 -1.51 -23.01
CA ILE A 239 -2.02 -1.49 -23.45
C ILE A 239 -2.44 -2.87 -23.97
N THR A 240 -1.60 -3.53 -24.78
CA THR A 240 -1.94 -4.86 -25.34
C THR A 240 -1.99 -5.98 -24.30
N THR A 241 -1.27 -5.85 -23.19
CA THR A 241 -1.28 -6.86 -22.10
C THR A 241 -2.48 -6.74 -21.16
N MET A 242 -3.28 -5.68 -21.26
CA MET A 242 -4.50 -5.53 -20.46
C MET A 242 -5.73 -6.17 -21.11
N GLU A 243 -5.62 -6.67 -22.34
CA GLU A 243 -6.70 -7.35 -23.10
C GLU A 243 -6.58 -8.89 -23.11
N MET A 244 -5.61 -9.47 -22.40
CA MET A 244 -5.45 -10.93 -22.23
C MET A 244 -5.61 -11.33 -20.77
#